data_AF-A0A1M5YL37-F1
#
_entry.id   AF-A0A1M5YL37-F1
#
_cell.length_a   1.000
_cell.length_b   1.000
_cell.length_c   1.000
_cell.angle_alpha   90.00
_cell.angle_beta   90.00
_cell.angle_gamma   90.00
#
_symmetry.space_group_name_H-M   'P 1'
#
loop_
_entity.id
_entity.type
_entity.pdbx_description
1 polymer ?
#
loop_
_entity_poly.entity_id
_entity_poly.type
_entity_poly.pdbx_seq_one_letter_code
_entity_poly.pdbx_strand_id
1 'polypeptide(L)'
;MNRARYLRLFVFALAILFLLFYPFYVRNCLLEVLPYLVESKTMSEVVMKNIAVNNLIIFNSLLIVLFPISVLYIFLLGRFSIGERLLFRRNQVNINSKKNFQLDKWYDTTRRFLGNDWFVHMYNAIQKENFVPKKSGLTFVSPAANKGIYEKFLYDDLKQKGISIKFVIADIDEIENHAVKDINDENLRFFPGKEALKIEEYLLEVGEEKADVIFDIKGSLWYSLRSDIDQKILFKKFYSVLNDDGIIIIDNSKRRFSSFCVYYLFGYVSWYVETSTGFLLNKKKKKNSKFKAYIDSHFEQKELSFQNEFGDLFEIIVLKKKQCEE
;
A
#
# COMPACT_ATOMS: atom_id res chain seq x y z
N MET A 1 -23.42 -8.06 -12.96
CA MET A 1 -23.08 -9.17 -12.02
C MET A 1 -22.46 -10.31 -12.81
N ASN A 2 -21.16 -10.59 -12.63
CA ASN A 2 -20.38 -11.31 -13.64
C ASN A 2 -20.48 -12.85 -13.44
N ARG A 3 -21.17 -13.56 -14.33
CA ARG A 3 -21.32 -15.04 -14.32
C ARG A 3 -19.96 -15.77 -14.21
N ALA A 4 -18.89 -15.16 -14.73
CA ALA A 4 -17.52 -15.66 -14.63
C ALA A 4 -16.93 -15.70 -13.20
N ARG A 5 -17.50 -14.98 -12.23
CA ARG A 5 -17.08 -15.04 -10.81
C ARG A 5 -17.68 -16.25 -10.11
N TYR A 6 -18.99 -16.48 -10.29
CA TYR A 6 -19.64 -17.70 -9.81
C TYR A 6 -19.05 -18.92 -10.47
N LEU A 7 -18.75 -18.87 -11.76
CA LEU A 7 -18.09 -19.97 -12.46
C LEU A 7 -16.70 -20.26 -11.88
N ARG A 8 -15.90 -19.25 -11.52
CA ARG A 8 -14.57 -19.47 -10.92
C ARG A 8 -14.63 -19.98 -9.49
N LEU A 9 -15.55 -19.45 -8.66
CA LEU A 9 -15.79 -19.96 -7.31
C LEU A 9 -16.37 -21.38 -7.33
N PHE A 10 -17.25 -21.66 -8.29
CA PHE A 10 -17.83 -22.98 -8.52
C PHE A 10 -16.77 -23.96 -9.01
N VAL A 11 -15.90 -23.57 -9.94
CA VAL A 11 -14.77 -24.38 -10.42
C VAL A 11 -13.76 -24.62 -9.30
N PHE A 12 -13.47 -23.61 -8.47
CA PHE A 12 -12.56 -23.76 -7.32
C PHE A 12 -13.16 -24.67 -6.23
N ALA A 13 -14.44 -24.48 -5.90
CA ALA A 13 -15.17 -25.34 -4.97
C ALA A 13 -15.28 -26.77 -5.51
N LEU A 14 -15.54 -26.95 -6.81
CA LEU A 14 -15.51 -28.24 -7.49
C LEU A 14 -14.12 -28.86 -7.47
N ALA A 15 -13.06 -28.09 -7.69
CA ALA A 15 -11.68 -28.59 -7.63
C ALA A 15 -11.31 -29.04 -6.22
N ILE A 16 -11.74 -28.32 -5.19
CA ILE A 16 -11.57 -28.73 -3.79
C ILE A 16 -12.41 -29.96 -3.47
N LEU A 17 -13.69 -30.00 -3.88
CA LEU A 17 -14.54 -31.18 -3.74
C LEU A 17 -13.93 -32.38 -4.46
N PHE A 18 -13.39 -32.21 -5.66
CA PHE A 18 -12.72 -33.26 -6.41
C PHE A 18 -11.45 -33.71 -5.69
N LEU A 19 -10.62 -32.79 -5.20
CA LEU A 19 -9.42 -33.13 -4.41
C LEU A 19 -9.75 -33.82 -3.08
N LEU A 20 -10.91 -33.53 -2.47
CA LEU A 20 -11.37 -34.16 -1.24
C LEU A 20 -12.03 -35.52 -1.47
N PHE A 21 -12.80 -35.68 -2.55
CA PHE A 21 -13.57 -36.90 -2.84
C PHE A 21 -12.85 -37.89 -3.76
N TYR A 22 -11.92 -37.44 -4.61
CA TYR A 22 -11.13 -38.32 -5.48
C TYR A 22 -10.34 -39.38 -4.69
N PRO A 23 -9.74 -39.07 -3.52
CA PRO A 23 -9.14 -40.11 -2.67
C PRO A 23 -10.15 -41.15 -2.16
N PHE A 24 -11.39 -40.75 -1.85
CA PHE A 24 -12.46 -41.67 -1.45
C PHE A 24 -12.97 -42.51 -2.62
N TYR A 25 -13.09 -41.92 -3.82
CA TYR A 25 -13.46 -42.63 -5.04
C TYR A 25 -12.40 -43.68 -5.42
N VAL A 26 -11.13 -43.30 -5.44
CA VAL A 26 -10.01 -44.23 -5.71
C VAL A 26 -9.98 -45.35 -4.65
N ARG A 27 -10.19 -45.04 -3.36
CA ARG A 27 -10.32 -46.05 -2.31
C ARG A 27 -11.46 -47.04 -2.57
N ASN A 28 -12.65 -46.56 -2.95
CA ASN A 28 -13.82 -47.42 -3.15
C ASN A 28 -13.69 -48.28 -4.42
N CYS A 29 -13.22 -47.71 -5.54
CA CYS A 29 -12.93 -48.50 -6.74
C CYS A 29 -11.85 -49.56 -6.49
N LEU A 30 -10.83 -49.24 -5.69
CA LEU A 30 -9.80 -50.23 -5.33
C LEU A 30 -10.36 -51.33 -4.42
N LEU A 31 -11.26 -51.01 -3.48
CA LEU A 31 -11.94 -52.01 -2.63
C LEU A 31 -12.89 -52.92 -3.43
N GLU A 32 -13.50 -52.43 -4.50
CA GLU A 32 -14.32 -53.24 -5.42
C GLU A 32 -13.48 -54.14 -6.34
N VAL A 33 -12.29 -53.70 -6.75
CA VAL A 33 -11.39 -54.47 -7.64
C VAL A 33 -10.50 -55.45 -6.86
N LEU A 34 -10.26 -55.19 -5.57
CA LEU A 34 -9.43 -56.02 -4.68
C LEU A 34 -9.84 -57.51 -4.66
N PRO A 35 -11.13 -57.88 -4.55
CA PRO A 35 -11.56 -59.28 -4.54
C PRO A 35 -11.22 -60.01 -5.85
N TYR A 36 -11.39 -59.33 -7.00
CA TYR A 36 -11.10 -59.89 -8.32
C TYR A 36 -9.60 -60.10 -8.57
N LEU A 37 -8.74 -59.24 -7.99
CA LEU A 37 -7.29 -59.40 -8.02
C LEU A 37 -6.77 -60.50 -7.07
N VAL A 38 -7.49 -60.76 -5.98
CA VAL A 38 -7.18 -61.86 -5.05
C VAL A 38 -7.59 -63.22 -5.66
N GLU A 39 -8.69 -63.28 -6.41
CA GLU A 39 -9.13 -64.49 -7.11
C GLU A 39 -8.24 -64.88 -8.30
N SER A 40 -7.51 -63.94 -8.91
CA SER A 40 -6.66 -64.22 -10.09
C SER A 40 -5.34 -64.96 -9.79
N LYS A 41 -5.11 -65.39 -8.54
CA LYS A 41 -3.95 -66.20 -8.07
C LYS A 41 -2.55 -65.70 -8.45
N THR A 42 -2.39 -64.44 -8.87
CA THR A 42 -1.14 -63.89 -9.44
C THR A 42 -0.52 -62.74 -8.63
N MET A 43 -0.94 -62.52 -7.39
CA MET A 43 -0.26 -61.61 -6.46
C MET A 43 0.18 -62.33 -5.19
N SER A 44 1.48 -62.25 -4.86
CA SER A 44 1.99 -62.76 -3.58
C SER A 44 1.53 -61.86 -2.42
N GLU A 45 1.34 -62.43 -1.23
CA GLU A 45 0.96 -61.71 -0.01
C GLU A 45 1.84 -60.48 0.28
N VAL A 46 3.11 -60.52 -0.17
CA VAL A 46 4.06 -59.42 -0.06
C VAL A 46 3.62 -58.18 -0.85
N VAL A 47 3.05 -58.37 -2.04
CA VAL A 47 2.57 -57.27 -2.89
C VAL A 47 1.33 -56.63 -2.27
N MET A 48 0.40 -57.44 -1.75
CA MET A 48 -0.80 -56.96 -1.05
C MET A 48 -0.44 -56.15 0.21
N LYS A 49 0.54 -56.63 0.97
CA LYS A 49 1.06 -55.92 2.15
C LYS A 49 1.73 -54.59 1.78
N ASN A 50 2.51 -54.56 0.71
CA ASN A 50 3.17 -53.34 0.24
C ASN A 50 2.18 -52.29 -0.29
N ILE A 51 1.11 -52.71 -0.98
CA ILE A 51 0.04 -51.81 -1.41
C ILE A 51 -0.70 -51.22 -0.20
N ALA A 52 -1.03 -52.04 0.80
CA ALA A 52 -1.68 -51.56 2.01
C ALA A 52 -0.81 -50.55 2.79
N VAL A 53 0.50 -50.81 2.90
CA VAL A 53 1.45 -49.91 3.55
C VAL A 53 1.62 -48.61 2.78
N ASN A 54 1.76 -48.65 1.45
CA ASN A 54 1.86 -47.45 0.61
C ASN A 54 0.56 -46.61 0.67
N ASN A 55 -0.60 -47.25 0.68
CA ASN A 55 -1.89 -46.56 0.82
C ASN A 55 -2.02 -45.86 2.18
N LEU A 56 -1.54 -46.49 3.26
CA LEU A 56 -1.51 -45.90 4.59
C LEU A 56 -0.55 -44.70 4.67
N ILE A 57 0.61 -44.80 4.01
CA ILE A 57 1.61 -43.72 3.95
C ILE A 57 1.05 -42.54 3.15
N ILE A 58 0.42 -42.78 2.00
CA ILE A 58 -0.20 -41.72 1.18
C ILE A 58 -1.34 -41.05 1.96
N PHE A 59 -2.20 -41.83 2.61
CA PHE A 59 -3.31 -41.32 3.43
C PHE A 59 -2.80 -40.45 4.59
N ASN A 60 -1.82 -40.94 5.34
CA ASN A 60 -1.21 -40.20 6.45
C ASN A 60 -0.52 -38.92 5.96
N SER A 61 0.19 -38.98 4.83
CA SER A 61 0.84 -37.82 4.23
C SER A 61 -0.16 -36.75 3.79
N LEU A 62 -1.30 -37.16 3.20
CA LEU A 62 -2.38 -36.25 2.85
C LEU A 62 -3.05 -35.66 4.09
N LEU A 63 -3.24 -36.43 5.15
CA LEU A 63 -3.85 -35.95 6.40
C LEU A 63 -2.94 -34.94 7.11
N ILE A 64 -1.62 -35.19 7.12
CA ILE A 64 -0.60 -34.28 7.65
C ILE A 64 -0.54 -32.96 6.87
N VAL A 65 -0.87 -32.95 5.58
CA VAL A 65 -0.88 -31.71 4.76
C VAL A 65 -2.24 -31.01 4.82
N LEU A 66 -3.34 -31.75 4.70
CA LEU A 66 -4.69 -31.20 4.61
C LEU A 66 -5.20 -30.70 5.96
N PHE A 67 -4.83 -31.34 7.08
CA PHE A 67 -5.27 -30.93 8.42
C PHE A 67 -4.71 -29.54 8.82
N PRO A 68 -3.40 -29.24 8.69
CA PRO A 68 -2.88 -27.90 8.93
C PRO A 68 -3.47 -26.85 8.00
N ILE A 69 -3.71 -27.18 6.72
CA ILE A 69 -4.32 -26.24 5.75
C ILE A 69 -5.77 -25.93 6.14
N SER A 70 -6.54 -26.92 6.58
CA SER A 70 -7.92 -26.72 7.02
C SER A 70 -8.01 -26.00 8.37
N VAL A 71 -7.11 -26.26 9.32
CA VAL A 71 -6.98 -25.47 10.55
C VAL A 71 -6.58 -24.03 10.25
N LEU A 72 -5.62 -23.81 9.34
CA LEU A 72 -5.24 -22.47 8.87
C LEU A 72 -6.43 -21.77 8.19
N TYR A 73 -7.21 -22.49 7.39
CA TYR A 73 -8.42 -21.96 6.74
C TYR A 73 -9.51 -21.58 7.75
N ILE A 74 -9.76 -22.43 8.75
CA ILE A 74 -10.71 -22.15 9.84
C ILE A 74 -10.20 -20.99 10.71
N PHE A 75 -8.90 -20.90 10.96
CA PHE A 75 -8.30 -19.77 11.69
C PHE A 75 -8.42 -18.47 10.89
N LEU A 76 -8.18 -18.52 9.57
CA LEU A 76 -8.34 -17.39 8.66
C LEU A 76 -9.81 -16.96 8.54
N LEU A 77 -10.77 -17.89 8.52
CA LEU A 77 -12.21 -17.59 8.51
C LEU A 77 -12.76 -17.19 9.89
N GLY A 78 -12.25 -17.78 10.96
CA GLY A 78 -12.69 -17.56 12.34
C GLY A 78 -12.22 -16.24 12.92
N ARG A 79 -11.14 -15.66 12.38
CA ARG A 79 -10.71 -14.29 12.68
C ARG A 79 -11.50 -13.21 11.92
N PHE A 80 -12.43 -13.57 11.03
CA PHE A 80 -13.44 -12.64 10.49
C PHE A 80 -14.46 -12.26 11.57
N SER A 81 -14.00 -11.45 12.52
CA SER A 81 -14.83 -10.85 13.54
C SER A 81 -15.84 -9.87 12.92
N ILE A 82 -16.88 -9.54 13.69
CA ILE A 82 -17.85 -8.48 13.36
C ILE A 82 -17.16 -7.11 13.09
N GLY A 83 -15.98 -6.86 13.68
CA GLY A 83 -15.15 -5.70 13.36
C GLY A 83 -14.59 -5.73 11.94
N GLU A 84 -14.15 -6.89 11.46
CA GLU A 84 -13.74 -7.08 10.07
C GLU A 84 -14.94 -7.02 9.11
N ARG A 85 -16.16 -7.42 9.51
CA ARG A 85 -17.38 -7.22 8.70
C ARG A 85 -17.72 -5.74 8.47
N LEU A 86 -17.43 -4.87 9.44
CA LEU A 86 -17.56 -3.42 9.31
C LEU A 86 -16.47 -2.83 8.40
N LEU A 87 -15.22 -3.30 8.52
CA LEU A 87 -14.14 -2.99 7.57
C LEU A 87 -14.44 -3.49 6.15
N PHE A 88 -15.09 -4.65 6.02
CA PHE A 88 -15.52 -5.26 4.75
C PHE A 88 -16.54 -4.41 3.98
N ARG A 89 -17.40 -3.65 4.67
CA ARG A 89 -18.31 -2.72 3.99
C ARG A 89 -17.62 -1.43 3.56
N ARG A 90 -16.58 -0.99 4.29
CA ARG A 90 -15.87 0.27 4.04
C ARG A 90 -14.98 0.24 2.79
N ASN A 91 -14.40 -0.93 2.48
CA ASN A 91 -13.36 -1.10 1.44
C ASN A 91 -13.81 -1.92 0.20
N GLN A 92 -15.12 -2.12 -0.01
CA GLN A 92 -15.63 -2.82 -1.18
C GLN A 92 -15.55 -1.97 -2.45
N VAL A 93 -14.76 -2.41 -3.42
CA VAL A 93 -14.72 -1.82 -4.77
C VAL A 93 -15.89 -2.37 -5.59
N ASN A 94 -16.53 -1.52 -6.40
CA ASN A 94 -17.66 -1.91 -7.23
C ASN A 94 -17.27 -3.04 -8.21
N ILE A 95 -17.93 -4.19 -8.08
CA ILE A 95 -17.66 -5.44 -8.81
C ILE A 95 -17.79 -5.29 -10.35
N ASN A 96 -18.44 -4.23 -10.83
CA ASN A 96 -18.63 -3.97 -12.25
C ASN A 96 -17.50 -3.12 -12.90
N SER A 97 -16.48 -2.66 -12.17
CA SER A 97 -15.39 -1.88 -12.78
C SER A 97 -14.53 -2.77 -13.67
N LYS A 98 -14.64 -2.62 -15.00
CA LYS A 98 -13.80 -3.31 -15.99
C LYS A 98 -12.33 -2.95 -15.74
N LYS A 99 -11.47 -3.97 -15.65
CA LYS A 99 -10.00 -4.12 -15.87
C LYS A 99 -9.00 -2.93 -15.85
N ASN A 100 -9.42 -1.67 -15.86
CA ASN A 100 -8.62 -0.49 -15.60
C ASN A 100 -9.12 0.10 -14.28
N PHE A 101 -8.19 0.31 -13.35
CA PHE A 101 -8.43 0.97 -12.09
C PHE A 101 -9.31 2.20 -12.28
N GLN A 102 -10.36 2.33 -11.48
CA GLN A 102 -11.07 3.60 -11.32
C GLN A 102 -10.14 4.54 -10.54
N LEU A 103 -9.16 5.13 -11.23
CA LEU A 103 -8.33 6.23 -10.71
C LEU A 103 -9.22 7.32 -10.08
N ASP A 104 -10.39 7.55 -10.67
CA ASP A 104 -11.45 8.47 -10.22
C ASP A 104 -11.94 8.17 -8.79
N LYS A 105 -11.92 6.91 -8.33
CA LYS A 105 -12.34 6.52 -6.97
C LYS A 105 -11.18 6.08 -6.08
N TRP A 106 -9.98 6.01 -6.62
CA TRP A 106 -8.79 5.56 -5.89
C TRP A 106 -8.51 6.47 -4.69
N TYR A 107 -8.53 7.78 -4.92
CA TYR A 107 -8.33 8.78 -3.87
C TYR A 107 -9.36 8.61 -2.74
N ASP A 108 -10.65 8.57 -3.07
CA ASP A 108 -11.72 8.48 -2.07
C ASP A 108 -11.72 7.13 -1.32
N THR A 109 -11.38 6.04 -2.01
CA THR A 109 -11.29 4.70 -1.38
C THR A 109 -10.09 4.63 -0.45
N THR A 110 -8.94 5.15 -0.89
CA THR A 110 -7.73 5.24 -0.06
C THR A 110 -8.00 6.10 1.16
N ARG A 111 -8.67 7.25 0.98
CA ARG A 111 -9.05 8.13 2.09
C ARG A 111 -9.97 7.49 3.11
N ARG A 112 -10.98 6.76 2.66
CA ARG A 112 -11.84 5.99 3.58
C ARG A 112 -11.06 4.94 4.35
N PHE A 113 -10.00 4.37 3.77
CA PHE A 113 -9.14 3.43 4.47
C PHE A 113 -8.24 4.13 5.48
N LEU A 114 -7.54 5.19 5.07
CA LEU A 114 -6.53 5.88 5.89
C LEU A 114 -7.13 6.71 7.03
N GLY A 115 -8.32 7.30 6.83
CA GLY A 115 -8.85 8.36 7.69
C GLY A 115 -8.43 9.74 7.18
N ASN A 116 -9.25 10.77 7.39
CA ASN A 116 -8.92 12.13 6.93
C ASN A 116 -7.78 12.76 7.75
N ASP A 117 -7.59 12.29 8.98
CA ASP A 117 -6.59 12.74 9.95
C ASP A 117 -5.22 12.08 9.76
N TRP A 118 -5.05 11.30 8.69
CA TRP A 118 -3.82 10.55 8.45
C TRP A 118 -2.57 11.45 8.41
N PHE A 119 -2.65 12.64 7.80
CA PHE A 119 -1.56 13.62 7.81
C PHE A 119 -1.29 14.20 9.21
N VAL A 120 -2.31 14.31 10.07
CA VAL A 120 -2.15 14.75 11.47
C VAL A 120 -1.34 13.72 12.25
N HIS A 121 -1.68 12.43 12.14
CA HIS A 121 -0.92 11.35 12.79
C HIS A 121 0.51 11.26 12.26
N MET A 122 0.67 11.40 10.94
CA MET A 122 1.98 11.46 10.29
C MET A 122 2.83 12.61 10.84
N TYR A 123 2.27 13.82 10.88
CA TYR A 123 2.96 15.01 11.39
C TYR A 123 3.35 14.84 12.86
N ASN A 124 2.45 14.33 13.70
CA ASN A 124 2.73 14.07 15.11
C ASN A 124 3.90 13.09 15.30
N ALA A 125 4.01 12.05 14.46
CA ALA A 125 5.12 11.10 14.51
C ALA A 125 6.46 11.76 14.13
N ILE A 126 6.46 12.63 13.12
CA ILE A 126 7.64 13.39 12.70
C ILE A 126 8.06 14.39 13.78
N GLN A 127 7.08 15.06 14.41
CA GLN A 127 7.32 16.02 15.48
C GLN A 127 7.92 15.35 16.73
N LYS A 128 7.43 14.18 17.13
CA LYS A 128 7.97 13.39 18.26
C LYS A 128 9.45 13.04 18.08
N GLU A 129 9.86 12.82 16.85
CA GLU A 129 11.24 12.49 16.49
C GLU A 129 12.12 13.74 16.26
N ASN A 130 11.61 14.94 16.55
CA ASN A 130 12.29 16.23 16.38
C ASN A 130 12.78 16.53 14.94
N PHE A 131 12.07 16.02 13.91
CA PHE A 131 12.40 16.33 12.51
C PHE A 131 11.84 17.65 12.01
N VAL A 132 10.76 18.15 12.60
CA VAL A 132 10.18 19.44 12.20
C VAL A 132 11.04 20.58 12.75
N PRO A 133 11.44 21.56 11.92
CA PRO A 133 12.18 22.73 12.39
C PRO A 133 11.47 23.44 13.55
N LYS A 134 12.20 23.75 14.62
CA LYS A 134 11.69 24.48 15.79
C LYS A 134 11.77 25.98 15.57
N LYS A 135 10.95 26.51 14.67
CA LYS A 135 10.89 27.94 14.36
C LYS A 135 9.45 28.47 14.34
N SER A 136 9.31 29.79 14.49
CA SER A 136 8.03 30.49 14.37
C SER A 136 7.65 30.61 12.89
N GLY A 137 6.51 30.03 12.51
CA GLY A 137 6.05 30.01 11.12
C GLY A 137 6.70 28.88 10.33
N LEU A 138 5.90 27.91 9.89
CA LEU A 138 6.36 26.83 9.02
C LEU A 138 5.75 26.94 7.63
N THR A 139 6.56 26.74 6.60
CA THR A 139 6.10 26.70 5.21
C THR A 139 6.03 25.26 4.74
N PHE A 140 4.80 24.76 4.55
CA PHE A 140 4.51 23.42 4.07
C PHE A 140 4.14 23.45 2.60
N VAL A 141 4.60 22.45 1.86
CA VAL A 141 4.31 22.32 0.42
C VAL A 141 3.85 20.90 0.11
N SER A 142 2.76 20.77 -0.65
CA SER A 142 2.31 19.50 -1.25
C SER A 142 2.19 19.69 -2.77
N PRO A 143 3.20 19.27 -3.56
CA PRO A 143 3.28 19.58 -5.00
C PRO A 143 2.43 18.66 -5.90
N ALA A 144 1.75 17.67 -5.30
CA ALA A 144 0.91 16.69 -5.98
C ALA A 144 -0.18 16.18 -5.03
N ALA A 145 -1.03 17.10 -4.55
CA ALA A 145 -1.95 16.86 -3.43
C ALA A 145 -3.27 16.17 -3.82
N ASN A 146 -3.52 15.97 -5.11
CA ASN A 146 -4.79 15.51 -5.65
C ASN A 146 -5.94 16.38 -5.09
N LYS A 147 -6.95 15.85 -4.38
CA LYS A 147 -8.06 16.70 -3.86
C LYS A 147 -7.71 17.57 -2.65
N GLY A 148 -6.49 17.51 -2.11
CA GLY A 148 -6.03 18.38 -1.02
C GLY A 148 -6.72 18.19 0.34
N ILE A 149 -7.47 17.09 0.56
CA ILE A 149 -8.22 16.88 1.80
C ILE A 149 -7.28 16.68 3.00
N TYR A 150 -6.21 15.89 2.87
CA TYR A 150 -5.31 15.62 4.00
C TYR A 150 -4.54 16.88 4.41
N GLU A 151 -4.08 17.64 3.43
CA GLU A 151 -3.41 18.93 3.60
C GLU A 151 -4.31 19.91 4.34
N LYS A 152 -5.57 20.03 3.91
CA LYS A 152 -6.57 20.87 4.60
C LYS A 152 -6.79 20.42 6.04
N PHE A 153 -6.95 19.12 6.28
CA PHE A 153 -7.16 18.59 7.64
C PHE A 153 -5.96 18.86 8.56
N LEU A 154 -4.73 18.70 8.06
CA LEU A 154 -3.53 19.05 8.81
C LEU A 154 -3.45 20.56 9.06
N TYR A 155 -3.79 21.38 8.06
CA TYR A 155 -3.81 22.83 8.21
C TYR A 155 -4.77 23.27 9.33
N ASP A 156 -6.00 22.77 9.29
CA ASP A 156 -7.03 23.10 10.27
C ASP A 156 -6.61 22.67 11.70
N ASP A 157 -6.04 21.47 11.85
CA ASP A 157 -5.55 20.94 13.15
C ASP A 157 -4.42 21.81 13.73
N LEU A 158 -3.43 22.18 12.91
CA LEU A 158 -2.31 23.00 13.36
C LEU A 158 -2.71 24.44 13.68
N LYS A 159 -3.62 25.01 12.87
CA LYS A 159 -4.20 26.34 13.12
C LYS A 159 -4.98 26.35 14.44
N GLN A 160 -5.77 25.32 14.73
CA GLN A 160 -6.48 25.17 16.01
C GLN A 160 -5.52 25.07 17.21
N LYS A 161 -4.34 24.47 17.02
CA LYS A 161 -3.28 24.40 18.03
C LYS A 161 -2.49 25.71 18.19
N GLY A 162 -2.82 26.76 17.43
CA GLY A 162 -2.13 28.04 17.45
C GLY A 162 -0.74 28.00 16.79
N ILE A 163 -0.47 26.98 15.97
CA ILE A 163 0.79 26.88 15.23
C ILE A 163 0.65 27.69 13.95
N SER A 164 1.51 28.72 13.81
CA SER A 164 1.57 29.53 12.59
C SER A 164 2.17 28.69 11.46
N ILE A 165 1.39 28.47 10.41
CA ILE A 165 1.81 27.74 9.22
C ILE A 165 1.31 28.46 7.97
N LYS A 166 2.10 28.37 6.89
CA LYS A 166 1.66 28.63 5.52
C LYS A 166 1.70 27.33 4.76
N PHE A 167 0.61 26.95 4.13
CA PHE A 167 0.46 25.69 3.42
C PHE A 167 0.18 25.96 1.94
N VAL A 168 1.14 25.57 1.11
CA VAL A 168 1.08 25.72 -0.35
C VAL A 168 0.78 24.37 -0.98
N ILE A 169 -0.31 24.31 -1.71
CA ILE A 169 -0.82 23.08 -2.32
C ILE A 169 -0.81 23.27 -3.83
N ALA A 170 -0.30 22.30 -4.56
CA ALA A 170 -0.32 22.30 -6.02
C ALA A 170 -0.70 20.92 -6.55
N ASP A 171 -1.25 20.91 -7.75
CA ASP A 171 -1.43 19.70 -8.53
C ASP A 171 -1.31 20.04 -10.03
N ILE A 172 -0.81 19.10 -10.83
CA ILE A 172 -0.73 19.25 -12.28
C ILE A 172 -2.11 19.17 -12.92
N ASP A 173 -3.03 18.42 -12.30
CA ASP A 173 -4.39 18.29 -12.77
C ASP A 173 -5.27 19.40 -12.19
N GLU A 174 -6.13 19.99 -13.03
CA GLU A 174 -7.18 20.90 -12.57
C GLU A 174 -8.33 20.10 -11.95
N ILE A 175 -8.34 20.02 -10.63
CA ILE A 175 -9.33 19.22 -9.89
C ILE A 175 -10.55 20.08 -9.53
N GLU A 176 -11.70 19.75 -10.11
CA GLU A 176 -12.95 20.49 -9.92
C GLU A 176 -13.38 20.57 -8.46
N ASN A 177 -13.33 19.44 -7.74
CA ASN A 177 -13.77 19.29 -6.34
C ASN A 177 -12.58 19.29 -5.35
N HIS A 178 -11.65 20.23 -5.51
CA HIS A 178 -10.49 20.35 -4.63
C HIS A 178 -10.88 21.00 -3.29
N ALA A 179 -10.44 20.43 -2.16
CA ALA A 179 -10.92 20.76 -0.82
C ALA A 179 -10.66 22.22 -0.39
N VAL A 180 -9.72 22.89 -1.05
CA VAL A 180 -9.30 24.26 -0.74
C VAL A 180 -9.53 25.26 -1.88
N LYS A 181 -10.20 24.85 -2.97
CA LYS A 181 -10.38 25.69 -4.17
C LYS A 181 -11.07 27.03 -3.88
N ASP A 182 -12.06 27.02 -3.00
CA ASP A 182 -12.90 28.17 -2.67
C ASP A 182 -12.55 28.79 -1.30
N ILE A 183 -11.41 28.42 -0.71
CA ILE A 183 -10.99 28.95 0.60
C ILE A 183 -10.22 30.25 0.39
N ASN A 184 -10.70 31.32 1.02
CA ASN A 184 -10.02 32.61 1.05
C ASN A 184 -9.20 32.76 2.34
N ASP A 185 -8.09 32.02 2.44
CA ASP A 185 -7.11 32.11 3.53
C ASP A 185 -5.71 32.29 2.93
N GLU A 186 -5.03 33.40 3.26
CA GLU A 186 -3.69 33.70 2.72
C GLU A 186 -2.64 32.67 3.14
N ASN A 187 -2.89 31.95 4.24
CA ASN A 187 -2.01 30.93 4.77
C ASN A 187 -2.33 29.52 4.23
N LEU A 188 -3.37 29.35 3.40
CA LEU A 188 -3.71 28.08 2.75
C LEU A 188 -4.01 28.33 1.27
N ARG A 189 -3.01 28.08 0.41
CA ARG A 189 -3.06 28.47 -1.01
C ARG A 189 -3.02 27.26 -1.90
N PHE A 190 -3.88 27.24 -2.93
CA PHE A 190 -3.91 26.20 -3.95
C PHE A 190 -3.59 26.74 -5.34
N PHE A 191 -2.70 26.04 -6.04
CA PHE A 191 -2.24 26.37 -7.37
C PHE A 191 -2.57 25.24 -8.35
N PRO A 192 -3.74 25.30 -9.02
CA PRO A 192 -4.12 24.29 -10.01
C PRO A 192 -3.24 24.37 -11.26
N GLY A 193 -3.00 23.23 -11.92
CA GLY A 193 -2.24 23.16 -13.17
C GLY A 193 -0.73 23.40 -13.01
N LYS A 194 -0.20 23.43 -11.78
CA LYS A 194 1.22 23.68 -11.52
C LYS A 194 1.95 22.35 -11.28
N GLU A 195 2.98 22.14 -12.09
CA GLU A 195 3.86 20.98 -11.97
C GLU A 195 4.80 21.09 -10.76
N ALA A 196 5.16 19.94 -10.16
CA ALA A 196 6.12 19.88 -9.06
C ALA A 196 7.51 20.46 -9.39
N LEU A 197 7.94 20.42 -10.65
CA LEU A 197 9.20 21.04 -11.09
C LEU A 197 9.16 22.58 -11.05
N LYS A 198 7.97 23.17 -10.96
CA LYS A 198 7.75 24.62 -10.85
C LYS A 198 7.53 25.08 -9.40
N ILE A 199 7.98 24.29 -8.43
CA ILE A 199 7.83 24.58 -6.99
C ILE A 199 8.31 25.95 -6.55
N GLU A 200 9.35 26.48 -7.17
CA GLU A 200 9.82 27.84 -6.91
C GLU A 200 8.79 28.91 -7.32
N GLU A 201 8.08 28.71 -8.43
CA GLU A 201 7.12 29.71 -8.94
C GLU A 201 6.00 29.94 -7.92
N TYR A 202 5.35 28.86 -7.47
CA TYR A 202 4.19 29.00 -6.58
C TYR A 202 4.59 29.27 -5.12
N LEU A 203 5.82 28.98 -4.71
CA LEU A 203 6.37 29.47 -3.44
C LEU A 203 6.54 31.00 -3.50
N LEU A 204 7.13 31.52 -4.58
CA LEU A 204 7.31 32.97 -4.77
C LEU A 204 5.96 33.70 -4.88
N GLU A 205 4.95 33.11 -5.51
CA GLU A 205 3.59 33.66 -5.59
C GLU A 205 2.93 33.85 -4.21
N VAL A 206 3.38 33.13 -3.18
CA VAL A 206 2.94 33.33 -1.77
C VAL A 206 3.95 34.07 -0.90
N GLY A 207 4.98 34.66 -1.50
CA GLY A 207 6.03 35.39 -0.79
C GLY A 207 6.99 34.51 0.01
N GLU A 208 7.16 33.25 -0.37
CA GLU A 208 8.12 32.32 0.24
C GLU A 208 9.22 31.94 -0.76
N GLU A 209 10.46 31.82 -0.31
CA GLU A 209 11.57 31.33 -1.14
C GLU A 209 11.86 29.85 -0.92
N LYS A 210 11.53 29.34 0.27
CA LYS A 210 11.90 28.02 0.75
C LYS A 210 10.77 27.33 1.50
N ALA A 211 10.77 26.01 1.47
CA ALA A 211 9.89 25.15 2.22
C ALA A 211 10.61 24.52 3.44
N ASP A 212 9.86 24.33 4.52
CA ASP A 212 10.31 23.54 5.67
C ASP A 212 9.95 22.07 5.52
N VAL A 213 8.78 21.80 4.94
CA VAL A 213 8.26 20.45 4.79
C VAL A 213 7.66 20.30 3.40
N ILE A 214 8.13 19.31 2.66
CA ILE A 214 7.52 18.88 1.39
C ILE A 214 6.84 17.53 1.61
N PHE A 215 5.54 17.46 1.38
CA PHE A 215 4.76 16.22 1.39
C PHE A 215 4.63 15.68 -0.04
N ASP A 216 5.27 14.56 -0.37
CA ASP A 216 5.12 13.88 -1.67
C ASP A 216 4.70 12.43 -1.45
N ILE A 217 3.42 12.25 -1.14
CA ILE A 217 2.83 10.95 -0.83
C ILE A 217 2.24 10.34 -2.09
N LYS A 218 2.92 9.35 -2.67
CA LYS A 218 2.60 8.81 -4.01
C LYS A 218 2.41 9.92 -5.06
N GLY A 219 3.13 11.03 -4.89
CA GLY A 219 3.02 12.22 -5.70
C GLY A 219 4.01 12.21 -6.85
N SER A 220 4.60 13.36 -7.11
CA SER A 220 5.49 13.59 -8.24
C SER A 220 6.78 12.74 -8.19
N LEU A 221 7.32 12.43 -7.00
CA LEU A 221 8.50 11.56 -6.88
C LEU A 221 8.17 10.13 -7.30
N TRP A 222 6.96 9.65 -7.05
CA TRP A 222 6.54 8.32 -7.47
C TRP A 222 6.57 8.16 -8.99
N TYR A 223 6.03 9.15 -9.72
CA TYR A 223 6.06 9.17 -11.19
C TYR A 223 7.50 9.33 -11.71
N SER A 224 8.28 10.24 -11.13
CA SER A 224 9.69 10.45 -11.50
C SER A 224 10.53 9.17 -11.35
N LEU A 225 10.34 8.42 -10.25
CA LEU A 225 11.04 7.17 -10.00
C LEU A 225 10.57 6.02 -10.91
N ARG A 226 9.43 6.13 -11.59
CA ARG A 226 8.97 5.13 -12.57
C ARG A 226 9.45 5.42 -13.98
N SER A 227 9.79 6.66 -14.29
CA SER A 227 10.23 7.04 -15.64
C SER A 227 11.68 6.63 -15.90
N ASP A 228 12.03 6.66 -17.19
CA ASP A 228 13.39 6.44 -17.70
C ASP A 228 14.24 7.73 -17.73
N ILE A 229 13.65 8.86 -17.31
CA ILE A 229 14.32 10.16 -17.21
C ILE A 229 15.30 10.14 -16.01
N ASP A 230 16.24 11.09 -15.94
CA ASP A 230 17.12 11.26 -14.78
C ASP A 230 16.30 11.46 -13.49
N GLN A 231 16.29 10.40 -12.68
CA GLN A 231 15.58 10.33 -11.40
C GLN A 231 16.08 11.37 -10.39
N LYS A 232 17.22 12.03 -10.62
CA LYS A 232 17.74 13.06 -9.73
C LYS A 232 17.03 14.41 -9.88
N ILE A 233 16.41 14.70 -11.02
CA ILE A 233 15.95 16.05 -11.36
C ILE A 233 15.01 16.61 -10.28
N LEU A 234 13.98 15.84 -9.92
CA LEU A 234 12.98 16.30 -8.96
C LEU A 234 13.55 16.36 -7.53
N PHE A 235 14.42 15.43 -7.14
CA PHE A 235 15.13 15.52 -5.85
C PHE A 235 16.03 16.75 -5.78
N LYS A 236 16.74 17.10 -6.87
CA LYS A 236 17.53 18.33 -6.95
C LYS A 236 16.66 19.57 -6.79
N LYS A 237 15.49 19.56 -7.43
CA LYS A 237 14.55 20.68 -7.32
C LYS A 237 13.99 20.81 -5.90
N PHE A 238 13.61 19.71 -5.26
CA PHE A 238 13.16 19.74 -3.87
C PHE A 238 14.29 20.16 -2.93
N TYR A 239 15.51 19.66 -3.13
CA TYR A 239 16.69 20.08 -2.36
C TYR A 239 16.94 21.60 -2.47
N SER A 240 16.82 22.17 -3.67
CA SER A 240 17.10 23.61 -3.88
C SER A 240 16.08 24.51 -3.19
N VAL A 241 14.83 24.07 -3.00
CA VAL A 241 13.79 24.86 -2.32
C VAL A 241 13.63 24.54 -0.85
N LEU A 242 14.33 23.55 -0.30
CA LEU A 242 14.27 23.27 1.13
C LEU A 242 15.17 24.23 1.93
N ASN A 243 14.65 24.67 3.07
CA ASN A 243 15.47 25.24 4.14
C ASN A 243 16.52 24.23 4.62
N ASP A 244 17.54 24.69 5.34
CA ASP A 244 18.67 23.83 5.75
C ASP A 244 18.28 22.67 6.66
N ASP A 245 17.27 22.87 7.51
CA ASP A 245 16.65 21.81 8.32
C ASP A 245 15.38 21.22 7.68
N GLY A 246 15.14 21.52 6.41
CA GLY A 246 13.95 21.10 5.69
C GLY A 246 13.89 19.59 5.44
N ILE A 247 12.66 19.08 5.32
CA ILE A 247 12.41 17.65 5.13
C ILE A 247 11.49 17.37 3.93
N ILE A 248 11.69 16.21 3.30
CA ILE A 248 10.74 15.62 2.35
C ILE A 248 10.13 14.38 2.99
N ILE A 249 8.82 14.24 2.91
CA ILE A 249 8.08 13.11 3.46
C ILE A 249 7.47 12.32 2.31
N ILE A 250 7.76 11.02 2.25
CA ILE A 250 7.22 10.10 1.24
C ILE A 250 6.61 8.86 1.89
N ASP A 251 5.64 8.25 1.21
CA ASP A 251 5.04 6.98 1.66
C ASP A 251 6.01 5.80 1.55
N ASN A 252 5.97 4.87 2.52
CA ASN A 252 6.83 3.69 2.53
C ASN A 252 6.07 2.38 2.80
N SER A 253 4.97 2.13 2.08
CA SER A 253 4.25 0.87 2.24
C SER A 253 4.99 -0.33 1.63
N LYS A 254 5.50 -1.23 2.46
CA LYS A 254 5.99 -2.54 2.01
C LYS A 254 4.81 -3.39 1.50
N ARG A 255 4.82 -3.78 0.22
CA ARG A 255 3.78 -4.66 -0.36
C ARG A 255 3.82 -6.02 0.35
N ARG A 256 2.80 -6.33 1.16
CA ARG A 256 2.62 -7.68 1.73
C ARG A 256 1.94 -8.57 0.69
N PHE A 257 2.55 -9.71 0.37
CA PHE A 257 2.00 -10.67 -0.61
C PHE A 257 0.58 -11.12 -0.25
N SER A 258 0.29 -11.29 1.04
CA SER A 258 -1.04 -11.61 1.54
C SER A 258 -2.09 -10.55 1.16
N SER A 259 -1.75 -9.26 1.25
CA SER A 259 -2.66 -8.17 0.86
C SER A 259 -2.99 -8.17 -0.63
N PHE A 260 -2.02 -8.54 -1.47
CA PHE A 260 -2.25 -8.75 -2.90
C PHE A 260 -3.21 -9.93 -3.13
N CYS A 261 -3.03 -11.05 -2.43
CA CYS A 261 -3.95 -12.20 -2.52
C CYS A 261 -5.37 -11.83 -2.05
N VAL A 262 -5.49 -11.11 -0.95
CA VAL A 262 -6.80 -10.67 -0.42
C VAL A 262 -7.52 -9.76 -1.42
N TYR A 263 -6.81 -8.82 -2.06
CA TYR A 263 -7.37 -7.99 -3.12
C TYR A 263 -7.87 -8.82 -4.32
N TYR A 264 -7.04 -9.74 -4.83
CA TYR A 264 -7.41 -10.53 -6.02
C TYR A 264 -8.54 -11.53 -5.77
N LEU A 265 -8.62 -12.12 -4.57
CA LEU A 265 -9.64 -13.11 -4.23
C LEU A 265 -10.96 -12.46 -3.80
N PHE A 266 -10.90 -11.35 -3.06
CA PHE A 266 -12.08 -10.77 -2.42
C PHE A 266 -12.48 -9.39 -2.98
N GLY A 267 -11.65 -8.76 -3.82
CA GLY A 267 -11.87 -7.39 -4.29
C GLY A 267 -11.69 -6.35 -3.19
N TYR A 268 -10.91 -6.69 -2.15
CA TYR A 268 -10.73 -5.91 -0.93
C TYR A 268 -9.38 -5.19 -0.94
N VAL A 269 -9.39 -3.87 -0.78
CA VAL A 269 -8.16 -3.10 -0.58
C VAL A 269 -7.79 -3.19 0.90
N SER A 270 -6.99 -4.19 1.27
CA SER A 270 -6.43 -4.33 2.64
C SER A 270 -5.16 -3.52 2.86
N TRP A 271 -4.56 -3.01 1.78
CA TRP A 271 -3.22 -2.45 1.75
C TRP A 271 -3.03 -1.73 0.41
N TYR A 272 -2.10 -0.77 0.34
CA TYR A 272 -1.79 -0.07 -0.91
C TYR A 272 -1.52 -1.10 -2.03
N VAL A 273 -2.43 -1.17 -3.01
CA VAL A 273 -2.31 -2.09 -4.14
C VAL A 273 -1.12 -1.68 -5.01
N GLU A 274 -0.83 -0.38 -5.08
CA GLU A 274 0.32 0.15 -5.80
C GLU A 274 1.57 0.21 -4.94
N THR A 275 2.72 0.02 -5.59
CA THR A 275 4.04 0.24 -5.01
C THR A 275 4.15 1.63 -4.38
N SER A 276 4.77 1.74 -3.20
CA SER A 276 5.03 3.04 -2.56
C SER A 276 6.21 3.80 -3.17
N THR A 277 6.27 5.11 -2.95
CA THR A 277 7.41 5.95 -3.35
C THR A 277 8.71 5.48 -2.70
N GLY A 278 8.68 5.17 -1.40
CA GLY A 278 9.81 4.66 -0.63
C GLY A 278 10.40 3.35 -1.16
N PHE A 279 9.53 2.39 -1.50
CA PHE A 279 9.95 1.16 -2.18
C PHE A 279 10.66 1.44 -3.51
N LEU A 280 10.13 2.36 -4.34
CA LEU A 280 10.75 2.72 -5.61
C LEU A 280 12.10 3.41 -5.41
N LEU A 281 12.20 4.34 -4.45
CA LEU A 281 13.43 5.01 -4.06
C LEU A 281 14.51 3.98 -3.72
N ASN A 282 14.21 3.08 -2.79
CA ASN A 282 15.14 2.04 -2.36
C ASN A 282 15.51 1.08 -3.51
N LYS A 283 14.56 0.72 -4.38
CA LYS A 283 14.81 -0.10 -5.57
C LYS A 283 15.75 0.59 -6.56
N LYS A 284 15.58 1.89 -6.80
CA LYS A 284 16.44 2.67 -7.71
C LYS A 284 17.83 2.90 -7.12
N LYS A 285 17.95 3.18 -5.81
CA LYS A 285 19.25 3.24 -5.10
C LYS A 285 20.05 1.94 -5.26
N LYS A 286 19.40 0.77 -5.21
CA LYS A 286 20.06 -0.52 -5.43
C LYS A 286 20.53 -0.73 -6.87
N LYS A 287 19.85 -0.14 -7.86
CA LYS A 287 20.16 -0.33 -9.29
C LYS A 287 21.12 0.71 -9.86
N ASN A 288 21.13 1.91 -9.32
CA ASN A 288 21.89 3.04 -9.86
C ASN A 288 22.78 3.66 -8.77
N SER A 289 24.08 3.36 -8.83
CA SER A 289 25.08 3.84 -7.86
C SER A 289 25.21 5.36 -7.85
N LYS A 290 25.15 6.02 -9.02
CA LYS A 290 25.20 7.49 -9.12
C LYS A 290 23.97 8.13 -8.46
N PHE A 291 22.80 7.53 -8.58
CA PHE A 291 21.58 7.99 -7.91
C PHE A 291 21.66 7.77 -6.40
N LYS A 292 22.10 6.59 -5.97
CA LYS A 292 22.37 6.30 -4.55
C LYS A 292 23.32 7.31 -3.92
N ALA A 293 24.47 7.55 -4.55
CA ALA A 293 25.47 8.49 -4.06
C ALA A 293 24.87 9.90 -3.87
N TYR A 294 24.08 10.36 -4.85
CA TYR A 294 23.39 11.65 -4.75
C TYR A 294 22.42 11.70 -3.56
N ILE A 295 21.53 10.71 -3.43
CA ILE A 295 20.56 10.68 -2.32
C ILE A 295 21.28 10.64 -0.97
N ASP A 296 22.29 9.78 -0.83
CA ASP A 296 22.99 9.59 0.45
C ASP A 296 23.87 10.79 0.83
N SER A 297 24.38 11.55 -0.15
CA SER A 297 25.18 12.75 0.12
C SER A 297 24.32 13.98 0.46
N HIS A 298 23.10 14.08 -0.09
CA HIS A 298 22.24 15.26 0.09
C HIS A 298 21.16 15.08 1.16
N PHE A 299 20.81 13.83 1.51
CA PHE A 299 19.72 13.55 2.44
C PHE A 299 20.11 12.53 3.51
N GLU A 300 19.69 12.80 4.74
CA GLU A 300 19.58 11.81 5.80
C GLU A 300 18.21 11.13 5.68
N GLN A 301 18.20 9.79 5.55
CA GLN A 301 16.98 9.02 5.36
C GLN A 301 16.62 8.30 6.66
N LYS A 302 15.41 8.52 7.18
CA LYS A 302 14.85 7.76 8.32
C LYS A 302 13.48 7.19 7.99
N GLU A 303 13.27 5.93 8.35
CA GLU A 303 11.95 5.29 8.29
C GLU A 303 11.23 5.54 9.62
N LEU A 304 10.00 6.05 9.55
CA LEU A 304 9.14 6.24 10.72
C LEU A 304 7.86 5.43 10.55
N SER A 305 7.26 5.03 11.67
CA SER A 305 5.97 4.35 11.69
C SER A 305 4.99 5.06 12.62
N PHE A 306 3.72 5.05 12.26
CA PHE A 306 2.65 5.63 13.06
C PHE A 306 1.34 4.88 12.83
N GLN A 307 0.40 5.09 13.75
CA GLN A 307 -0.95 4.52 13.64
C GLN A 307 -1.94 5.62 13.27
N ASN A 308 -2.95 5.28 12.47
CA ASN A 308 -4.11 6.15 12.26
C ASN A 308 -5.14 6.02 13.39
N GLU A 309 -6.27 6.73 13.29
CA GLU A 309 -7.39 6.65 14.23
C GLU A 309 -7.97 5.23 14.40
N PHE A 310 -7.78 4.34 13.43
CA PHE A 310 -8.26 2.96 13.46
C PHE A 310 -7.24 1.96 14.04
N GLY A 311 -6.04 2.42 14.41
CA GLY A 311 -4.95 1.57 14.91
C GLY A 311 -4.14 0.86 13.81
N ASP A 312 -4.40 1.16 12.54
CA ASP A 312 -3.64 0.60 11.42
C ASP A 312 -2.25 1.23 11.36
N LEU A 313 -1.22 0.38 11.19
CA LEU A 313 0.18 0.82 11.15
C LEU A 313 0.60 1.25 9.73
N PHE A 314 1.15 2.45 9.63
CA PHE A 314 1.71 3.03 8.41
C PHE A 314 3.20 3.32 8.57
N GLU A 315 3.92 3.26 7.45
CA GLU A 315 5.34 3.57 7.36
C GLU A 315 5.55 4.73 6.37
N ILE A 316 6.44 5.65 6.73
CA ILE A 316 6.92 6.75 5.86
C ILE A 316 8.44 6.75 5.84
N ILE A 317 9.00 7.43 4.84
CA ILE A 317 10.39 7.83 4.83
C ILE A 317 10.44 9.36 4.95
N VAL A 318 11.25 9.83 5.88
CA VAL A 318 11.65 11.23 6.01
C VAL A 318 13.05 11.37 5.42
N LEU A 319 13.20 12.28 4.47
CA LEU A 319 14.47 12.70 3.88
C LEU A 319 14.81 14.09 4.41
N LYS A 320 15.66 14.15 5.44
CA LYS A 320 16.14 15.42 5.99
C LYS A 320 17.29 15.94 5.13
N LYS A 321 17.23 17.21 4.74
CA LYS A 321 18.31 17.87 4.00
C LYS A 321 19.60 17.82 4.82
N LYS A 322 20.70 17.44 4.18
CA LYS A 322 22.05 17.58 4.74
C LYS A 322 22.61 18.92 4.30
N GLN A 323 23.34 19.59 5.19
CA GLN A 323 24.23 20.66 4.76
C GLN A 323 25.39 20.00 4.00
N CYS A 324 25.47 20.21 2.70
CA CYS A 324 26.71 19.95 1.98
C CYS A 324 27.69 21.06 2.34
N GLU A 325 28.80 20.72 2.97
CA GLU A 325 29.99 21.57 2.94
C GLU A 325 30.38 21.71 1.45
N GLU A 326 30.39 22.95 0.94
CA GLU A 326 30.84 23.27 -0.43
C GLU A 326 32.34 23.02 -0.61
#